data_AF-A0A662U334-F1
#
_entry.id   AF-A0A662U334-F1
#
_cell.length_a   1.000
_cell.length_b   1.000
_cell.length_c   1.000
_cell.angle_alpha   90.00
_cell.angle_beta   90.00
_cell.angle_gamma   90.00
#
_symmetry.space_group_name_H-M   'P 1'
#
loop_
_entity.id
_entity.type
_entity.pdbx_description
1 polymer ?
#
loop_
_entity_poly.entity_id
_entity_poly.type
_entity_poly.pdbx_seq_one_letter_code
_entity_poly.pdbx_strand_id
1 'polypeptide(L)'
;MPTMLTRHEAYRILEGGVDGLTRAFPNGECPHKIGSPMVLVVDDGGNNVPVATVIVKGLRPDKAERRRLDDRLAKLDGFSNGLAWFTQYREMYGPEFPKDVVRIQFNMHERLDRKEIKVREASEIVMQDSSAPMGDMPDVSDSKAKIKGLSKIKKGELKEEDSKK
;
A
#
# COMPACT_ATOMS: atom_id res chain seq x y z
N MET A 1 7.35 18.36 13.02
CA MET A 1 5.99 17.80 13.15
C MET A 1 6.12 16.29 13.16
N PRO A 2 5.52 15.58 14.13
CA PRO A 2 5.50 14.12 14.12
C PRO A 2 4.61 13.60 13.00
N THR A 3 4.97 12.44 12.44
CA THR A 3 4.21 11.76 11.40
C THR A 3 3.52 10.55 11.99
N MET A 4 2.20 10.57 11.96
CA MET A 4 1.39 9.47 12.46
C MET A 4 1.56 8.23 11.57
N LEU A 5 1.86 7.12 12.22
CA LEU A 5 1.89 5.79 11.66
C LEU A 5 0.60 5.06 12.01
N THR A 6 0.19 4.19 11.10
CA THR A 6 -0.69 3.08 11.44
C THR A 6 0.09 2.04 12.24
N ARG A 7 -0.62 1.17 12.97
CA ARG A 7 0.03 0.09 13.71
C ARG A 7 0.84 -0.83 12.81
N HIS A 8 0.32 -1.14 11.62
CA HIS A 8 1.02 -1.97 10.63
C HIS A 8 2.36 -1.37 10.23
N GLU A 9 2.38 -0.08 9.85
CA GLU A 9 3.62 0.61 9.47
C GLU A 9 4.62 0.66 10.63
N ALA A 10 4.14 0.90 11.85
CA ALA A 10 4.99 0.89 13.04
C ALA A 10 5.69 -0.46 13.22
N TYR A 11 4.97 -1.58 13.11
CA TYR A 11 5.58 -2.91 13.16
C TYR A 11 6.62 -3.10 12.05
N ARG A 12 6.30 -2.72 10.81
CA ARG A 12 7.20 -2.90 9.66
C ARG A 12 8.46 -2.05 9.75
N ILE A 13 8.35 -0.84 10.29
CA ILE A 13 9.49 0.05 10.58
C ILE A 13 10.42 -0.58 11.62
N LEU A 14 9.87 -1.17 12.68
CA LEU A 14 10.65 -1.85 13.72
C LEU A 14 11.38 -3.09 13.17
N GLU A 15 10.72 -3.86 12.30
CA GLU A 15 11.33 -4.98 11.56
C GLU A 15 12.40 -4.53 10.56
N GLY A 16 12.39 -3.25 10.16
CA GLY A 16 13.31 -2.69 9.17
C GLY A 16 12.96 -3.00 7.73
N GLY A 17 11.71 -3.37 7.46
CA GLY A 17 11.22 -3.71 6.12
C GLY A 17 10.67 -2.53 5.31
N VAL A 18 10.86 -1.29 5.78
CA VAL A 18 10.23 -0.08 5.21
C VAL A 18 11.29 0.97 4.90
N ASP A 19 11.26 1.49 3.67
CA ASP A 19 12.17 2.53 3.17
C ASP A 19 11.44 3.86 2.86
N GLY A 20 10.13 3.91 3.08
CA GLY A 20 9.34 5.11 2.93
C GLY A 20 7.91 4.98 3.46
N LEU A 21 7.17 6.07 3.35
CA LEU A 21 5.74 6.14 3.66
C LEU A 21 5.04 6.96 2.59
N THR A 22 3.81 6.58 2.27
CA THR A 22 2.94 7.39 1.43
C THR A 22 1.94 8.11 2.34
N ARG A 23 1.74 9.41 2.13
CA ARG A 23 0.81 10.23 2.95
C ARG A 23 0.04 11.22 2.10
N ALA A 24 -1.24 11.37 2.40
CA ALA A 24 -2.03 12.49 1.93
C ALA A 24 -1.92 13.66 2.91
N PHE A 25 -1.81 14.87 2.38
CA PHE A 25 -1.76 16.10 3.15
C PHE A 25 -2.99 16.95 2.80
N PRO A 26 -3.80 17.38 3.79
CA PRO A 26 -5.05 18.13 3.52
C PRO A 26 -4.87 19.40 2.69
N ASN A 27 -3.70 20.03 2.79
CA ASN A 27 -3.36 21.26 2.06
C ASN A 27 -2.51 20.99 0.80
N GLY A 28 -2.30 19.73 0.43
CA GLY A 28 -1.42 19.33 -0.67
C GLY A 28 0.09 19.50 -0.41
N GLU A 29 0.48 20.18 0.68
CA GLU A 29 1.88 20.43 1.00
C GLU A 29 2.40 19.46 2.07
N CYS A 30 3.51 18.78 1.76
CA CYS A 30 4.23 17.97 2.72
C CYS A 30 4.98 18.88 3.71
N PRO A 31 4.79 18.75 5.04
CA PRO A 31 5.45 19.60 6.03
C PRO A 31 6.94 19.26 6.23
N HIS A 32 7.42 18.17 5.62
CA HIS A 32 8.79 17.72 5.74
C HIS A 32 9.65 18.21 4.58
N LYS A 33 10.97 18.29 4.81
CA LYS A 33 11.96 18.65 3.79
C LYS A 33 13.00 17.56 3.65
N ILE A 34 13.56 17.41 2.45
CA ILE A 34 14.70 16.51 2.23
C ILE A 34 15.86 16.93 3.14
N GLY A 35 16.48 15.96 3.82
CA GLY A 35 17.54 16.15 4.82
C GLY A 35 17.03 16.47 6.23
N SER A 36 15.73 16.74 6.42
CA SER A 36 15.19 17.03 7.76
C SER A 36 14.87 15.74 8.54
N PRO A 37 15.04 15.75 9.87
CA PRO A 37 14.58 14.67 10.73
C PRO A 37 13.04 14.66 10.78
N MET A 38 12.48 13.47 10.78
CA MET A 38 11.06 13.18 10.90
C MET A 38 10.87 12.17 12.02
N VAL A 39 10.06 12.52 13.02
CA VAL A 39 9.72 11.62 14.13
C VAL A 39 8.46 10.85 13.74
N LEU A 40 8.57 9.52 13.73
CA LEU A 40 7.48 8.62 13.44
C LEU A 40 6.84 8.18 14.76
N VAL A 41 5.52 8.33 14.85
CA VAL A 41 4.76 8.06 16.08
C VAL A 41 3.55 7.18 15.76
N VAL A 42 3.14 6.32 16.69
CA VAL A 42 1.91 5.52 16.59
C VAL A 42 0.94 5.95 17.69
N ASP A 43 -0.36 5.98 17.38
CA ASP A 43 -1.39 6.17 18.41
C ASP A 43 -1.66 4.85 19.14
N ASP A 44 -1.41 4.83 20.44
CA ASP A 44 -1.73 3.74 21.34
C ASP A 44 -2.70 4.20 22.42
N GLY A 45 -3.99 4.18 22.09
CA GLY A 45 -5.07 4.49 23.02
C GLY A 45 -5.12 5.96 23.44
N GLY A 46 -4.82 6.89 22.51
CA GLY A 46 -4.79 8.33 22.76
C GLY A 46 -3.42 8.85 23.16
N ASN A 47 -2.41 7.99 23.26
CA ASN A 47 -1.02 8.37 23.50
C ASN A 47 -0.21 8.23 22.22
N ASN A 48 0.44 9.33 21.81
CA ASN A 48 1.36 9.31 20.67
C ASN A 48 2.72 8.76 21.12
N VAL A 49 2.97 7.49 20.85
CA VAL A 49 4.22 6.81 21.20
C VAL A 49 5.21 6.92 20.05
N PRO A 50 6.41 7.48 20.27
CA PRO A 50 7.42 7.55 19.22
C PRO A 50 8.00 6.15 18.93
N VAL A 51 8.18 5.86 17.65
CA VAL A 51 8.64 4.56 17.13
C VAL A 51 10.06 4.65 16.58
N ALA A 52 10.33 5.71 15.81
CA ALA A 52 11.62 5.92 15.18
C ALA A 52 11.83 7.39 14.81
N THR A 53 13.09 7.78 14.71
CA THR A 53 13.50 9.01 14.03
C THR A 53 14.14 8.61 12.70
N VAL A 54 13.72 9.27 11.62
CA VAL A 54 14.23 9.02 10.26
C VAL A 54 14.68 10.32 9.62
N ILE A 55 15.62 10.25 8.68
CA ILE A 55 16.02 11.39 7.86
C ILE A 55 15.34 11.28 6.50
N VAL A 56 14.58 12.30 6.13
CA VAL A 56 13.90 12.35 4.83
C VAL A 56 14.95 12.39 3.72
N LYS A 57 14.89 11.41 2.82
CA LYS A 57 15.79 11.26 1.67
C LYS A 57 15.16 11.79 0.39
N GLY A 58 13.85 11.65 0.24
CA GLY A 58 13.15 12.04 -0.99
C GLY A 58 11.68 12.31 -0.74
N LEU A 59 11.16 13.29 -1.48
CA LEU A 59 9.74 13.62 -1.51
C LEU A 59 9.29 13.56 -2.97
N ARG A 60 8.29 12.74 -3.27
CA ARG A 60 7.71 12.66 -4.60
C ARG A 60 6.20 12.79 -4.50
N PRO A 61 5.61 13.89 -5.02
CA PRO A 61 4.18 13.93 -5.28
C PRO A 61 3.82 12.75 -6.19
N ASP A 62 2.75 12.05 -5.86
CA ASP A 62 2.22 10.93 -6.64
C ASP A 62 0.69 11.01 -6.65
N LYS A 63 0.06 10.33 -7.62
CA LYS A 63 -1.39 10.24 -7.70
C LYS A 63 -1.84 8.88 -7.24
N ALA A 64 -2.65 8.88 -6.20
CA ALA A 64 -3.19 7.65 -5.66
C ALA A 64 -4.52 7.38 -6.41
N GLU A 65 -4.50 6.46 -7.38
CA GLU A 65 -5.68 6.11 -8.17
C GLU A 65 -6.31 4.82 -7.64
N ARG A 66 -7.56 4.89 -7.15
CA ARG A 66 -8.32 3.71 -6.66
C ARG A 66 -8.38 2.53 -7.65
N ARG A 67 -8.30 2.80 -8.95
CA ARG A 67 -8.34 1.78 -10.01
C ARG A 67 -6.98 1.14 -10.30
N ARG A 68 -5.90 1.70 -9.78
CA ARG A 68 -4.55 1.15 -9.84
C ARG A 68 -4.13 0.87 -8.40
N LEU A 69 -4.50 -0.32 -7.91
CA LEU A 69 -3.91 -0.89 -6.70
C LEU A 69 -2.40 -1.04 -6.98
N ASP A 70 -1.64 0.02 -6.71
CA ASP A 70 -0.23 0.11 -7.10
C ASP A 70 0.60 -0.68 -6.09
N ASP A 71 0.90 -1.93 -6.45
CA ASP A 71 1.76 -2.82 -5.65
C ASP A 71 3.13 -2.19 -5.34
N ARG A 72 3.58 -1.21 -6.14
CA ARG A 72 4.82 -0.46 -5.85
C ARG A 72 4.66 0.43 -4.63
N LEU A 73 3.52 1.10 -4.45
CA LEU A 73 3.22 1.91 -3.26
C LEU A 73 3.02 1.01 -2.05
N ALA A 74 2.30 -0.08 -2.23
CA ALA A 74 2.10 -1.09 -1.20
C ALA A 74 3.44 -1.58 -0.64
N LYS A 75 4.37 -1.99 -1.51
CA LYS A 75 5.69 -2.47 -1.09
C LYS A 75 6.51 -1.42 -0.35
N LEU A 76 6.46 -0.16 -0.80
CA LEU A 76 7.17 0.95 -0.16
C LEU A 76 6.68 1.17 1.27
N ASP A 77 5.37 1.06 1.49
CA ASP A 77 4.75 1.18 2.82
C ASP A 77 4.79 -0.15 3.62
N GLY A 78 5.46 -1.20 3.10
CA GLY A 78 5.63 -2.48 3.79
C GLY A 78 4.47 -3.48 3.67
N PHE A 79 3.59 -3.31 2.68
CA PHE A 79 2.47 -4.21 2.38
C PHE A 79 2.82 -5.22 1.29
N SER A 80 2.18 -6.39 1.35
CA SER A 80 2.38 -7.47 0.38
C SER A 80 1.68 -7.23 -0.96
N ASN A 81 0.57 -6.49 -0.95
CA ASN A 81 -0.21 -6.17 -2.15
C ASN A 81 -0.97 -4.84 -1.99
N GLY A 82 -1.39 -4.26 -3.13
CA GLY A 82 -2.12 -3.00 -3.19
C GLY A 82 -3.49 -3.01 -2.50
N LEU A 83 -4.15 -4.16 -2.38
CA LEU A 83 -5.45 -4.27 -1.70
C LEU A 83 -5.32 -4.08 -0.19
N ALA A 84 -4.35 -4.74 0.45
CA ALA A 84 -4.08 -4.60 1.88
C ALA A 84 -3.68 -3.16 2.21
N TRP A 85 -2.83 -2.57 1.37
CA TRP A 85 -2.46 -1.16 1.47
C TRP A 85 -3.67 -0.23 1.35
N PHE A 86 -4.55 -0.47 0.37
CA PHE A 86 -5.77 0.31 0.16
C PHE A 86 -6.74 0.25 1.35
N THR A 87 -6.91 -0.92 1.96
CA THR A 87 -7.77 -1.09 3.15
C THR A 87 -7.26 -0.24 4.31
N GLN A 88 -5.96 -0.30 4.62
CA GLN A 88 -5.35 0.53 5.65
C GLN A 88 -5.51 2.04 5.36
N TYR A 89 -5.37 2.42 4.10
CA TYR A 89 -5.54 3.80 3.66
C TYR A 89 -6.95 4.34 3.90
N ARG A 90 -7.96 3.49 3.67
CA ARG A 90 -9.36 3.86 3.96
C ARG A 90 -9.61 4.07 5.45
N GLU A 91 -8.89 3.37 6.32
CA GLU A 91 -8.98 3.61 7.77
C GLU A 91 -8.39 4.98 8.15
N MET A 92 -7.27 5.37 7.53
CA MET A 92 -6.63 6.66 7.81
C MET A 92 -7.40 7.87 7.27
N TYR A 93 -7.89 7.78 6.04
CA TYR A 93 -8.42 8.93 5.29
C TYR A 93 -9.92 8.84 5.02
N GLY A 94 -10.57 7.76 5.43
CA GLY A 94 -12.00 7.53 5.21
C GLY A 94 -12.32 6.86 3.87
N PRO A 95 -13.60 6.82 3.48
CA PRO A 95 -14.05 6.10 2.28
C PRO A 95 -13.60 6.74 0.97
N GLU A 96 -13.28 8.03 0.99
CA GLU A 96 -12.77 8.77 -0.16
C GLU A 96 -11.26 8.69 -0.20
N PHE A 97 -10.74 8.16 -1.31
CA PHE A 97 -9.31 8.01 -1.48
C PHE A 97 -8.70 9.36 -1.84
N PRO A 98 -7.69 9.85 -1.09
CA PRO A 98 -7.04 11.10 -1.41
C PRO A 98 -6.36 10.97 -2.78
N LYS A 99 -6.69 11.88 -3.71
CA LYS A 99 -6.15 11.85 -5.07
C LYS A 99 -4.66 12.18 -5.11
N ASP A 100 -4.27 13.13 -4.27
CA ASP A 100 -2.91 13.65 -4.20
C ASP A 100 -2.24 13.13 -2.93
N VAL A 101 -1.14 12.40 -3.13
CA VAL A 101 -0.32 11.87 -2.05
C VAL A 101 1.13 12.27 -2.27
N VAL A 102 1.91 12.22 -1.21
CA VAL A 102 3.35 12.40 -1.27
C VAL A 102 4.00 11.14 -0.74
N ARG A 103 4.92 10.61 -1.54
CA ARG A 103 5.82 9.54 -1.15
C ARG A 103 7.03 10.13 -0.46
N ILE A 104 7.23 9.72 0.76
CA ILE A 104 8.30 10.16 1.65
C ILE A 104 9.27 8.99 1.77
N GLN A 105 10.39 9.06 1.05
CA GLN A 105 11.49 8.12 1.23
C GLN A 105 12.38 8.62 2.35
N PHE A 106 12.89 7.72 3.18
CA PHE A 106 13.75 8.09 4.30
C PHE A 106 14.82 7.03 4.57
N ASN A 107 15.86 7.47 5.27
CA ASN A 107 16.82 6.57 5.88
C ASN A 107 16.55 6.49 7.39
N MET A 108 16.67 5.30 7.96
CA MET A 108 16.57 5.12 9.40
C MET A 108 17.71 5.87 10.10
N HIS A 109 17.38 6.72 11.08
CA HIS A 109 18.38 7.38 11.92
C HIS A 109 18.49 6.67 13.27
N GLU A 110 17.35 6.48 13.93
CA GLU A 110 17.26 5.86 15.25
C GLU A 110 15.94 5.09 15.34
N ARG A 111 16.00 3.85 15.84
CA ARG A 111 14.81 3.07 16.20
C ARG A 111 14.65 3.10 17.70
N LEU A 112 13.44 3.35 18.18
CA LEU A 112 13.13 3.25 19.60
C LEU A 112 12.77 1.79 19.90
N ASP A 113 13.25 1.31 21.04
CA ASP A 113 13.19 -0.11 21.38
C ASP A 113 11.75 -0.59 21.57
N ARG A 114 11.45 -1.77 21.03
CA ARG A 114 10.14 -2.43 21.08
C ARG A 114 9.59 -2.60 22.51
N LYS A 115 10.45 -2.56 23.53
CA LYS A 115 10.07 -2.69 24.95
C LYS A 115 9.21 -1.53 25.45
N GLU A 116 9.33 -0.35 24.85
CA GLU A 116 8.54 0.82 25.24
C GLU A 116 7.18 0.88 24.54
N ILE A 117 7.01 0.13 23.44
CA ILE A 117 5.81 0.16 22.62
C ILE A 117 4.97 -1.08 22.91
N LYS A 118 4.01 -0.94 23.84
CA LYS A 118 2.96 -1.94 24.08
C LYS A 118 1.90 -1.86 22.98
N VAL A 119 2.29 -2.04 21.71
CA VAL A 119 1.32 -2.16 20.62
C VAL A 119 0.46 -3.39 20.90
N ARG A 120 -0.76 -3.15 21.39
CA ARG A 120 -1.78 -4.21 21.51
C ARG A 120 -2.01 -4.74 20.10
N GLU A 121 -1.79 -6.04 19.95
CA GLU A 121 -1.74 -6.74 18.68
C GLU A 121 -2.79 -6.23 17.69
N ALA A 122 -2.31 -5.65 16.58
CA ALA A 122 -3.07 -5.56 15.33
C ALA A 122 -2.90 -6.86 14.51
N SER A 123 -2.61 -7.98 15.19
CA SER A 123 -2.44 -9.33 14.65
C SER A 123 -3.79 -9.97 14.35
N GLU A 124 -4.72 -9.26 13.70
CA GLU A 124 -5.93 -9.89 13.15
C GLU A 124 -6.30 -9.27 11.79
N ILE A 125 -5.28 -8.94 10.99
CA ILE A 125 -5.38 -9.16 9.54
C ILE A 125 -4.62 -10.44 9.27
N VAL A 126 -5.16 -11.54 9.80
CA VAL A 126 -4.80 -12.88 9.36
C VAL A 126 -5.11 -12.92 7.87
N MET A 127 -4.06 -13.18 7.11
CA MET A 127 -4.15 -13.77 5.78
C MET A 127 -5.10 -14.99 5.85
N GLN A 128 -6.36 -14.80 5.51
CA GLN A 128 -7.08 -15.79 4.73
C GLN A 128 -6.72 -15.42 3.28
N ASP A 129 -5.92 -16.13 2.48
CA ASP A 129 -5.68 -17.57 2.38
C ASP A 129 -6.90 -18.45 2.64
N SER A 130 -8.08 -17.92 2.29
CA SER A 130 -9.19 -18.71 1.81
C SER A 130 -9.00 -18.87 0.30
N SER A 131 -8.34 -19.97 -0.06
CA SER A 131 -8.66 -20.74 -1.24
C SER A 131 -10.17 -21.04 -1.22
N ALA A 132 -10.97 -20.16 -1.81
CA ALA A 132 -12.38 -20.40 -2.08
C ALA A 132 -12.59 -20.38 -3.61
N PRO A 133 -13.33 -21.36 -4.16
CA PRO A 133 -13.53 -21.49 -5.60
C PRO A 133 -14.30 -20.28 -6.15
N MET A 134 -13.99 -19.91 -7.39
CA MET A 134 -14.77 -18.96 -8.19
C MET A 134 -16.26 -19.36 -8.15
N GLY A 135 -17.03 -18.73 -7.28
CA GLY A 135 -18.49 -18.77 -7.27
C GLY A 135 -19.01 -17.65 -8.15
N ASP A 136 -19.98 -18.00 -8.99
CA ASP A 136 -20.51 -17.25 -10.14
C ASP A 136 -20.55 -15.72 -10.00
N MET A 137 -19.83 -15.09 -10.92
CA MET A 137 -19.94 -13.68 -11.22
C MET A 137 -21.27 -13.46 -11.96
N PRO A 138 -22.19 -12.59 -11.49
CA PRO A 138 -23.40 -12.28 -12.22
C PRO A 138 -23.04 -11.59 -13.55
N ASP A 139 -23.52 -12.21 -14.61
CA ASP A 139 -23.42 -11.81 -16.02
C ASP A 139 -24.02 -10.41 -16.22
N VAL A 140 -23.16 -9.41 -16.48
CA VAL A 140 -23.60 -8.10 -16.98
C VAL A 140 -23.53 -8.14 -18.51
N SER A 141 -24.38 -8.98 -19.10
CA SER A 141 -24.68 -8.95 -20.53
C SER A 141 -26.05 -8.31 -20.75
N ASP A 142 -26.10 -6.99 -20.65
CA ASP A 142 -27.13 -6.24 -21.38
C ASP A 142 -26.67 -4.83 -21.69
N SER A 143 -25.99 -4.69 -22.82
CA SER A 143 -25.88 -3.43 -23.56
C SER A 143 -25.54 -3.71 -25.01
N LYS A 144 -26.60 -3.81 -25.82
CA LYS A 144 -26.61 -3.74 -27.29
C LYS A 144 -25.58 -2.74 -27.83
N ALA A 145 -24.62 -3.22 -28.62
CA ALA A 145 -24.03 -2.42 -29.69
C ALA A 145 -23.64 -3.33 -30.86
N LYS A 146 -24.34 -3.15 -31.97
CA LYS A 146 -24.09 -3.73 -33.29
C LYS A 146 -22.65 -3.47 -33.73
N ILE A 147 -21.90 -4.53 -34.04
CA ILE A 147 -20.87 -4.47 -35.08
C ILE A 147 -21.03 -5.71 -35.96
N LYS A 148 -21.63 -5.49 -37.13
CA LYS A 148 -21.62 -6.42 -38.27
C LYS A 148 -20.22 -6.42 -38.86
N GLY A 149 -19.71 -7.61 -39.17
CA GLY A 149 -18.92 -7.80 -40.38
C GLY A 149 -17.55 -8.42 -40.18
N LEU A 150 -17.42 -9.60 -40.80
CA LEU A 150 -16.21 -10.16 -41.40
C LEU A 150 -15.16 -10.66 -40.40
N SER A 151 -14.43 -11.76 -40.62
CA SER A 151 -14.52 -12.94 -41.47
C SER A 151 -13.38 -13.83 -40.96
N LYS A 152 -13.69 -15.11 -40.71
CA LYS A 152 -12.80 -16.28 -40.80
C LYS A 152 -11.30 -16.03 -41.01
N ILE A 153 -10.45 -16.37 -40.03
CA ILE A 153 -9.19 -17.14 -40.20
C ILE A 153 -9.00 -17.93 -38.89
N LYS A 154 -9.36 -19.22 -38.81
CA LYS A 154 -8.62 -20.45 -39.15
C LYS A 154 -7.51 -20.79 -38.14
N LYS A 155 -7.75 -21.91 -37.44
CA LYS A 155 -6.87 -22.65 -36.52
C LYS A 155 -5.44 -22.77 -37.06
N GLY A 156 -4.48 -22.58 -36.16
CA GLY A 156 -3.12 -23.10 -36.27
C GLY A 156 -2.64 -23.50 -34.88
N GLU A 157 -2.80 -24.78 -34.54
CA GLU A 157 -2.02 -25.47 -33.51
C GLU A 157 -0.55 -25.55 -33.96
N LEU A 158 0.37 -25.33 -33.02
CA LEU A 158 1.73 -25.89 -32.98
C LEU A 158 2.18 -25.71 -31.52
N LYS A 159 1.84 -26.67 -30.65
CA LYS A 159 2.75 -27.73 -30.14
C LYS A 159 4.02 -27.18 -29.49
N GLU A 160 3.96 -27.20 -28.16
CA GLU A 160 5.10 -27.46 -27.27
C GLU A 160 5.86 -28.72 -27.73
N GLU A 161 7.16 -28.56 -27.92
CA GLU A 161 8.22 -29.57 -27.79
C GLU A 161 9.47 -28.77 -27.43
N ASP A 162 10.37 -29.20 -26.56
CA ASP A 162 10.32 -30.22 -25.54
C ASP A 162 11.47 -29.87 -24.58
N SER A 163 11.39 -30.41 -23.37
CA SER A 163 12.40 -30.27 -22.34
C SER A 163 13.67 -31.05 -22.68
N LYS A 164 14.78 -30.48 -22.22
CA LYS A 164 16.00 -31.15 -21.73
C LYS A 164 15.94 -32.69 -21.64
N LYS A 165 16.75 -33.38 -22.42
CA LYS A 165 17.96 -34.08 -21.95
C LYS A 165 18.76 -34.70 -23.08
#